data_AF-A0A5Q4T1F3-F1
#
_entry.id   AF-A0A5Q4T1F3-F1
#
_cell.length_a   1.000
_cell.length_b   1.000
_cell.length_c   1.000
_cell.angle_alpha   90.00
_cell.angle_beta   90.00
_cell.angle_gamma   90.00
#
_symmetry.space_group_name_H-M   'P 1'
#
loop_
_entity.id
_entity.type
_entity.pdbx_description
1 polymer ?
#
loop_
_entity_poly.entity_id
_entity_poly.type
_entity_poly.pdbx_seq_one_letter_code
_entity_poly.pdbx_strand_id
1 'polypeptide(L)'
;MTDFGLPSDVNGFMDFIGENITASGGLVWEERERIKCDMMLVRHRWAASRVTADALRGKCVAIGMTDDEAAMMVDWLGKAQTNRQLRTRYIKDFKWHEEPE
;
A
#
# COMPACT_ATOMS: atom_id res chain seq x y z
N MET A 1 1.43 17.93 1.58
CA MET A 1 0.92 16.56 1.80
C MET A 1 0.34 16.48 3.19
N THR A 2 -0.86 15.93 3.33
CA THR A 2 -1.49 15.70 4.63
C THR A 2 -0.73 14.60 5.36
N ASP A 3 -0.33 14.85 6.60
CA ASP A 3 0.24 13.83 7.47
C ASP A 3 -0.88 12.96 8.04
N PHE A 4 -0.87 11.68 7.71
CA PHE A 4 -1.84 10.68 8.19
C PHE A 4 -1.33 9.89 9.39
N GLY A 5 -0.15 10.23 9.93
CA GLY A 5 0.48 9.47 11.01
C GLY A 5 1.04 8.11 10.56
N LEU A 6 1.28 7.94 9.26
CA LEU A 6 1.94 6.75 8.72
C LEU A 6 3.47 6.87 8.88
N PRO A 7 4.16 5.75 9.17
CA PRO A 7 5.63 5.71 9.12
C PRO A 7 6.17 6.18 7.76
N SER A 8 7.37 6.78 7.76
CA SER A 8 7.98 7.34 6.54
C SER A 8 8.12 6.33 5.41
N ASP A 9 8.53 5.10 5.72
CA ASP A 9 8.66 4.02 4.73
C ASP A 9 7.32 3.60 4.11
N VAL A 10 6.23 3.64 4.87
CA VAL A 10 4.87 3.40 4.36
C VAL A 10 4.40 4.59 3.53
N ASN A 11 4.68 5.81 3.98
CA ASN A 11 4.34 7.03 3.23
C ASN A 11 5.05 7.05 1.87
N GLY A 12 6.37 6.85 1.84
CA GLY A 12 7.15 6.80 0.61
C GLY A 12 6.69 5.71 -0.35
N PHE A 13 6.39 4.51 0.17
CA PHE A 13 5.80 3.46 -0.65
C PHE A 13 4.46 3.89 -1.27
N MET A 14 3.56 4.48 -0.47
CA MET A 14 2.25 4.93 -0.96
C MET A 14 2.36 6.10 -1.93
N ASP A 15 3.37 6.95 -1.79
CA ASP A 15 3.65 8.04 -2.73
C ASP A 15 4.15 7.52 -4.07
N PHE A 16 5.05 6.52 -4.05
CA PHE A 16 5.44 5.77 -5.26
C PHE A 16 4.22 5.13 -5.97
N ILE A 17 3.26 4.59 -5.22
CA ILE A 17 2.01 4.09 -5.81
C ILE A 17 1.15 5.24 -6.36
N GLY A 18 1.07 6.37 -5.66
CA GLY A 18 0.32 7.56 -6.07
C GLY A 18 0.80 8.19 -7.38
N GLU A 19 2.12 8.22 -7.60
CA GLU A 19 2.70 8.66 -8.88
C GLU A 19 2.22 7.80 -10.05
N ASN A 20 2.19 6.47 -9.85
CA ASN A 20 1.70 5.54 -10.86
C ASN A 20 0.19 5.65 -11.09
N ILE A 21 -0.61 5.85 -10.03
CA ILE A 21 -2.06 6.10 -10.14
C ILE A 21 -2.33 7.37 -10.96
N THR A 22 -1.56 8.43 -10.71
CA THR A 22 -1.70 9.70 -11.43
C THR A 22 -1.41 9.53 -12.92
N ALA A 23 -0.39 8.73 -13.26
CA ALA A 23 -0.02 8.45 -14.65
C ALA A 23 -1.03 7.54 -15.38
N SER A 24 -1.64 6.59 -14.67
CA SER A 24 -2.54 5.57 -15.25
C SER A 24 -4.03 5.90 -15.13
N GLY A 25 -4.40 6.88 -14.30
CA GLY A 25 -5.78 7.29 -14.04
C GLY A 25 -6.53 6.42 -13.03
N GLY A 26 -5.84 5.54 -12.29
CA GLY A 26 -6.47 4.67 -11.28
C GLY A 26 -5.55 3.54 -10.80
N LEU A 27 -6.05 2.67 -9.90
CA LEU A 27 -5.27 1.54 -9.40
C LEU A 27 -5.32 0.36 -10.37
N VAL A 28 -4.37 0.29 -11.30
CA VAL A 28 -4.31 -0.80 -12.29
C VAL A 28 -3.71 -2.08 -11.71
N TRP A 29 -3.73 -3.16 -12.50
CA TRP A 29 -3.46 -4.50 -12.00
C TRP A 29 -2.03 -4.67 -11.47
N GLU A 30 -1.06 -3.95 -12.02
CA GLU A 30 0.35 -4.03 -11.63
C GLU A 30 0.58 -3.51 -10.22
N GLU A 31 0.03 -2.33 -9.89
CA GLU A 31 0.15 -1.71 -8.56
C GLU A 31 -0.52 -2.58 -7.51
N ARG A 32 -1.69 -3.17 -7.83
CA ARG A 32 -2.37 -4.10 -6.93
C ARG A 32 -1.48 -5.29 -6.58
N GLU A 33 -0.72 -5.80 -7.54
CA GLU A 33 0.20 -6.91 -7.28
C GLU A 33 1.44 -6.46 -6.50
N ARG A 34 2.04 -5.31 -6.83
CA ARG A 34 3.18 -4.73 -6.10
C ARG A 34 2.83 -4.51 -4.62
N ILE A 35 1.68 -3.90 -4.35
CA ILE A 35 1.18 -3.66 -2.98
C ILE A 35 1.02 -4.97 -2.22
N LYS A 36 0.31 -5.93 -2.79
CA LYS A 36 0.12 -7.24 -2.14
C LYS A 36 1.45 -7.94 -1.88
N CYS A 37 2.37 -7.87 -2.84
CA CYS A 37 3.69 -8.47 -2.72
C CYS A 37 4.49 -7.82 -1.58
N ASP A 38 4.51 -6.49 -1.51
CA ASP A 38 5.18 -5.75 -0.45
C ASP A 38 4.56 -6.04 0.93
N MET A 39 3.23 -6.02 1.03
CA MET A 39 2.49 -6.40 2.25
C MET A 39 2.81 -7.82 2.72
N MET A 40 3.12 -8.73 1.81
CA MET A 40 3.43 -10.13 2.12
C MET A 40 4.91 -10.37 2.43
N LEU A 41 5.81 -9.69 1.72
CA LEU A 41 7.26 -9.89 1.82
C LEU A 41 7.90 -8.99 2.88
N VAL A 42 7.32 -7.83 3.16
CA VAL A 42 7.81 -6.82 4.10
C VAL A 42 6.77 -6.60 5.20
N ARG A 43 6.18 -7.69 5.73
CA ARG A 43 5.08 -7.64 6.71
C ARG A 43 5.31 -6.74 7.92
N HIS A 44 6.56 -6.61 8.37
CA HIS A 44 6.90 -5.73 9.49
C HIS A 44 6.62 -4.25 9.21
N ARG A 45 6.70 -3.81 7.94
CA ARG A 45 6.31 -2.46 7.49
C ARG A 45 4.83 -2.20 7.75
N TRP A 46 4.00 -3.24 7.56
CA TRP A 46 2.54 -3.19 7.62
C TRP A 46 1.95 -3.63 8.96
N ALA A 47 2.78 -3.78 9.99
CA ALA A 47 2.36 -4.25 11.30
C ALA A 47 1.25 -3.36 11.91
N ALA A 48 0.32 -3.97 12.65
CA ALA A 48 -0.80 -3.26 13.30
C ALA A 48 -0.35 -2.20 14.32
N SER A 49 0.86 -2.35 14.88
CA SER A 49 1.48 -1.35 15.75
C SER A 49 1.99 -0.12 15.02
N ARG A 50 2.07 -0.15 13.68
CA ARG A 50 2.63 0.90 12.82
C ARG A 50 1.60 1.53 11.91
N VAL A 51 0.66 0.75 11.39
CA VAL A 51 -0.28 1.18 10.35
C VAL A 51 -1.70 0.87 10.80
N THR A 52 -2.49 1.93 11.00
CA THR A 52 -3.93 1.82 11.26
C THR A 52 -4.71 1.83 9.94
N ALA A 53 -5.89 1.21 9.95
CA ALA A 53 -6.79 1.21 8.79
C ALA A 53 -7.18 2.63 8.35
N ASP A 54 -7.48 3.51 9.31
CA ASP A 54 -7.92 4.88 9.04
C ASP A 54 -6.80 5.73 8.44
N ALA A 55 -5.57 5.60 8.95
CA ALA A 55 -4.40 6.30 8.41
C ALA A 55 -4.10 5.85 6.97
N LEU A 56 -4.14 4.53 6.71
CA LEU A 56 -3.94 4.00 5.37
C LEU A 56 -5.05 4.46 4.43
N ARG A 57 -6.32 4.41 4.86
CA ARG A 57 -7.45 4.86 4.05
C ARG A 57 -7.34 6.34 3.68
N GLY A 58 -7.00 7.19 4.64
CA GLY A 58 -6.78 8.63 4.42
C GLY A 58 -5.69 8.87 3.38
N LYS A 59 -4.56 8.14 3.49
CA LYS A 59 -3.48 8.20 2.51
C LYS A 59 -3.92 7.73 1.13
N CYS A 60 -4.63 6.61 1.01
CA CYS A 60 -5.14 6.07 -0.26
C CYS A 60 -5.99 7.11 -1.01
N VAL A 61 -6.94 7.74 -0.32
CA VAL A 61 -7.79 8.79 -0.91
C VAL A 61 -6.96 10.00 -1.33
N ALA A 62 -5.99 10.41 -0.51
CA ALA A 62 -5.13 11.55 -0.82
C ALA A 62 -4.22 11.35 -2.04
N ILE A 63 -3.84 10.10 -2.34
CA ILE A 63 -3.06 9.78 -3.55
C ILE A 63 -3.92 9.49 -4.79
N GLY A 64 -5.24 9.75 -4.71
CA GLY A 64 -6.15 9.65 -5.84
C GLY A 64 -6.81 8.28 -6.03
N MET A 65 -6.73 7.37 -5.06
CA MET A 65 -7.57 6.17 -5.09
C MET A 65 -9.04 6.52 -4.85
N THR A 66 -9.93 5.79 -5.52
CA THR A 66 -11.36 5.81 -5.21
C THR A 66 -11.65 5.22 -3.83
N ASP A 67 -12.82 5.50 -3.26
CA ASP A 67 -13.24 4.92 -1.98
C ASP A 67 -13.26 3.39 -1.99
N ASP A 68 -13.63 2.77 -3.11
CA ASP A 68 -13.64 1.31 -3.28
C ASP A 68 -12.22 0.72 -3.27
N GLU A 69 -11.29 1.39 -3.95
CA GLU A 69 -9.87 1.02 -3.93
C GLU A 69 -9.26 1.19 -2.54
N ALA A 70 -9.59 2.29 -1.85
CA ALA A 70 -9.16 2.53 -0.48
C ALA A 70 -9.72 1.48 0.49
N ALA A 71 -11.00 1.08 0.35
CA ALA A 71 -11.59 0.01 1.14
C ALA A 71 -10.91 -1.35 0.90
N MET A 72 -10.57 -1.64 -0.36
CA MET A 72 -9.81 -2.84 -0.74
C MET A 72 -8.40 -2.85 -0.13
N MET A 73 -7.72 -1.70 -0.08
CA MET A 73 -6.41 -1.57 0.59
C MET A 73 -6.49 -1.88 2.09
N VAL A 74 -7.54 -1.41 2.76
CA VAL A 74 -7.78 -1.69 4.20
C VAL A 74 -8.05 -3.19 4.44
N ASP A 75 -8.81 -3.84 3.57
CA ASP A 75 -9.02 -5.30 3.64
C ASP A 75 -7.70 -6.06 3.48
N TRP A 76 -6.84 -5.65 2.55
CA TRP A 76 -5.52 -6.26 2.36
C TRP A 76 -4.60 -6.05 3.56
N LEU A 77 -4.60 -4.85 4.15
CA LEU A 77 -3.89 -4.55 5.39
C LEU A 77 -4.32 -5.50 6.52
N GLY A 78 -5.63 -5.65 6.74
CA GLY A 78 -6.15 -6.55 7.76
C GLY A 78 -5.74 -8.01 7.53
N LYS A 79 -5.72 -8.47 6.28
CA LYS A 79 -5.21 -9.80 5.92
C LYS A 79 -3.71 -9.93 6.19
N ALA A 80 -2.90 -8.95 5.79
CA ALA A 80 -1.47 -8.95 6.02
C ALA A 80 -1.14 -8.98 7.53
N GLN A 81 -1.84 -8.19 8.33
CA GLN A 81 -1.67 -8.09 9.79
C GLN A 81 -2.12 -9.35 10.54
N THR A 82 -3.11 -10.07 10.00
CA THR A 82 -3.57 -11.36 10.54
C THR A 82 -2.81 -12.57 9.98
N ASN A 83 -1.66 -12.32 9.34
CA ASN A 83 -0.80 -13.34 8.74
C ASN A 83 -1.48 -14.17 7.62
N ARG A 84 -2.62 -13.68 7.10
CA ARG A 84 -3.31 -14.30 5.95
C ARG A 84 -2.54 -13.99 4.67
N GLN A 85 -2.66 -14.88 3.68
CA GLN A 85 -2.02 -14.69 2.39
C GLN A 85 -2.86 -13.80 1.47
N LEU A 86 -2.20 -12.83 0.85
CA LEU A 86 -2.72 -12.12 -0.31
C LEU A 86 -2.27 -12.86 -1.57
N ARG A 87 -3.22 -13.17 -2.46
CA ARG A 87 -2.90 -13.81 -3.74
C ARG A 87 -2.35 -12.78 -4.73
N THR A 88 -1.11 -12.99 -5.16
CA THR A 88 -0.53 -12.37 -6.36
C THR A 88 -0.47 -13.41 -7.48
N ARG A 89 -0.58 -12.97 -8.74
CA ARG A 89 -0.59 -13.85 -9.90
C ARG A 89 0.70 -13.74 -10.70
N TYR A 90 1.23 -12.53 -10.91
CA TYR A 90 2.39 -12.31 -11.77
C TYR A 90 3.63 -11.83 -10.99
N ILE A 91 3.47 -10.87 -10.09
CA ILE A 91 4.57 -10.32 -9.27
C ILE A 91 4.69 -11.13 -7.96
N LYS A 92 5.90 -11.61 -7.65
CA LYS A 92 6.13 -12.52 -6.51
C LYS A 92 7.25 -12.10 -5.55
N ASP A 93 8.14 -11.22 -5.99
CA ASP A 93 9.39 -10.87 -5.32
C ASP A 93 9.59 -9.36 -5.17
N PHE A 94 8.59 -8.55 -5.50
CA PHE A 94 8.65 -7.10 -5.35
C PHE A 94 8.69 -6.68 -3.87
N LYS A 95 9.72 -5.91 -3.53
CA LYS A 95 9.87 -5.20 -2.26
C LYS A 95 10.23 -3.77 -2.61
N TRP A 96 9.44 -2.82 -2.14
CA TRP A 96 9.78 -1.43 -2.38
C TRP A 96 10.94 -1.04 -1.47
N HIS A 97 11.92 -0.38 -2.07
CA HIS A 97 13.05 0.23 -1.38
C HIS A 97 12.99 1.72 -1.65
N GLU A 98 13.13 2.51 -0.60
CA GLU A 98 13.41 3.93 -0.73
C GLU A 98 14.80 4.05 -1.37
N GLU A 99 14.91 4.72 -2.52
CA GLU A 99 16.22 4.99 -3.10
C GLU A 99 16.98 5.91 -2.14
N PRO A 100 18.25 5.60 -1.79
CA PRO A 100 19.05 6.53 -1.01
C PRO A 100 19.29 7.79 -1.87
N GLU A 101 18.93 8.95 -1.32
CA GLU A 101 19.25 10.27 -1.89
C GLU A 101 20.74 10.44 -2.25
#